data_AF-A0A4R4R6X8-F1
#
_entry.id   AF-A0A4R4R6X8-F1
#
_cell.length_a   1.000
_cell.length_b   1.000
_cell.length_c   1.000
_cell.angle_alpha   90.00
_cell.angle_beta   90.00
_cell.angle_gamma   90.00
#
_symmetry.space_group_name_H-M   'P 1'
#
loop_
_entity.id
_entity.type
_entity.pdbx_description
1 polymer ?
#
loop_
_entity_poly.entity_id
_entity_poly.type
_entity_poly.pdbx_seq_one_letter_code
_entity_poly.pdbx_strand_id
1 'polypeptide(L)'
;MRGEGVLTQGDLARPVKTGEAAVVRGPEPFVFAHADAPRTEGGAAGSDETVLLTASYRLTGEVARRLVAVLPPMLVVADDHDCASMRGYLEAQLDACRPGRQVVLDRLLDWLLVCTLRDWFDRPEAVRPGWYLALSDPVVGPALRAVHADPARPWTLASLADAAHASRTTLARRFTELVGEPRLAENVMASAGLRSGVVRETRLDDARIRAARRVIDPVFLDTPLYRCEALEPGLGCAVSIKLETANPVRSFKGRGTEVVATLLAGGGSRSVVCASAGNLGQALAWSGRRRGLDVIVVASRAAPAAKLDRIRARDARLELVDGDFDMARERAAAIARYDGIRLVEDSLDIETCEGAATIGLELVDTAPSFDAVLIALGGGAMATGVGHVVKALAPEVEVICVQPLGAPAMTHSWRGRRVVTTESTDTIADGVAGRRPIPDVLDDLLLVADDAVLVKEASIIAGMRMLLDHAGLIVEPSAALGIAAILEDRDRFAGRHVATILCGSNVDVDAYHRWIGAVPPG
;
A
#
# COMPACT_ATOMS: atom_id res chain seq x y z
N MET A 1 17.56 -2.75 -35.40
CA MET A 1 17.45 -1.31 -35.73
C MET A 1 18.15 -1.10 -37.06
N ARG A 2 17.59 -0.28 -37.94
CA ARG A 2 18.24 0.13 -39.20
C ARG A 2 18.53 1.63 -39.11
N GLY A 3 19.71 2.05 -39.56
CA GLY A 3 20.13 3.46 -39.55
C GLY A 3 21.05 3.83 -38.37
N GLU A 4 21.57 5.05 -38.43
CA GLU A 4 22.42 5.65 -37.39
C GLU A 4 21.87 7.04 -37.04
N GLY A 5 22.15 7.51 -35.83
CA GLY A 5 21.70 8.82 -35.38
C GLY A 5 22.36 9.28 -34.09
N VAL A 6 21.92 10.42 -33.59
CA VAL A 6 22.41 11.03 -32.36
C VAL A 6 21.26 11.13 -31.37
N LEU A 7 21.47 10.53 -30.19
CA LEU A 7 20.58 10.61 -29.06
C LEU A 7 20.96 11.79 -28.17
N THR A 8 20.01 12.64 -27.84
CA THR A 8 20.21 13.87 -27.07
C THR A 8 19.25 13.97 -25.88
N GLN A 9 19.74 14.37 -24.71
CA GLN A 9 18.95 14.64 -23.51
C GLN A 9 19.66 15.75 -22.72
N GLY A 10 19.01 16.91 -22.57
CA GLY A 10 19.67 18.12 -22.04
C GLY A 10 20.92 18.47 -22.88
N ASP A 11 22.06 18.64 -22.21
CA ASP A 11 23.35 18.94 -22.85
C ASP A 11 24.13 17.68 -23.30
N LEU A 12 23.60 16.48 -23.05
CA LEU A 12 24.25 15.22 -23.42
C LEU A 12 23.86 14.80 -24.83
N ALA A 13 24.87 14.48 -25.65
CA ALA A 13 24.69 13.90 -26.99
C ALA A 13 25.55 12.63 -27.15
N ARG A 14 24.96 11.54 -27.61
CA ARG A 14 25.66 10.29 -27.91
C ARG A 14 25.28 9.77 -29.30
N PRO A 15 26.26 9.47 -30.17
CA PRO A 15 25.96 8.74 -31.40
C PRO A 15 25.49 7.32 -31.05
N VAL A 16 24.51 6.81 -31.79
CA VAL A 16 24.01 5.45 -31.70
C VAL A 16 24.04 4.84 -33.10
N LYS A 17 24.78 3.75 -33.23
CA LYS A 17 24.95 3.03 -34.50
C LYS A 17 24.06 1.80 -34.57
N THR A 18 23.94 1.25 -35.77
CA THR A 18 23.30 -0.05 -35.95
C THR A 18 24.04 -1.11 -35.12
N GLY A 19 23.30 -1.83 -34.29
CA GLY A 19 23.85 -2.84 -33.39
C GLY A 19 24.25 -2.31 -32.00
N GLU A 20 23.92 -1.07 -31.68
CA GLU A 20 24.05 -0.52 -30.32
C GLU A 20 22.68 -0.40 -29.65
N ALA A 21 22.66 -0.48 -28.33
CA ALA A 21 21.50 -0.20 -27.49
C ALA A 21 21.79 0.99 -26.59
N ALA A 22 20.78 1.86 -26.40
CA ALA A 22 20.88 3.03 -25.55
C ALA A 22 19.86 2.99 -24.42
N VAL A 23 20.27 3.40 -23.22
CA VAL A 23 19.38 3.60 -22.07
C VAL A 23 19.48 5.05 -21.65
N VAL A 24 18.32 5.69 -21.52
CA VAL A 24 18.16 7.07 -21.08
C VAL A 24 17.41 7.09 -19.76
N ARG A 25 17.97 7.75 -18.75
CA ARG A 25 17.40 7.86 -17.41
C ARG A 25 16.57 9.14 -17.29
N GLY A 26 15.50 9.04 -16.51
CA GLY A 26 14.79 10.20 -15.98
C GLY A 26 13.44 10.48 -16.66
N PRO A 27 12.70 11.48 -16.15
CA PRO A 27 11.43 11.91 -16.73
C PRO A 27 11.60 12.91 -17.88
N GLU A 28 12.82 13.41 -18.10
CA GLU A 28 13.10 14.41 -19.13
C GLU A 28 12.99 13.79 -20.54
N PRO A 29 12.37 14.50 -21.49
CA PRO A 29 12.29 14.03 -22.87
C PRO A 29 13.69 13.92 -23.48
N PHE A 30 13.87 12.94 -24.36
CA PHE A 30 15.05 12.80 -25.19
C PHE A 30 14.66 12.96 -26.67
N VAL A 31 15.65 13.30 -27.50
CA VAL A 31 15.48 13.43 -28.96
C VAL A 31 16.48 12.52 -29.65
N PHE A 32 16.02 11.72 -30.60
CA PHE A 32 16.86 10.95 -31.51
C PHE A 32 16.81 11.59 -32.89
N ALA A 33 17.94 12.06 -33.40
CA ALA A 33 18.07 12.67 -34.72
C ALA A 33 18.83 11.74 -35.68
N HIS A 34 18.28 11.46 -36.86
CA HIS A 34 18.96 10.67 -37.89
C HIS A 34 20.23 11.39 -38.37
N ALA A 35 21.30 10.64 -38.61
CA ALA A 35 22.53 11.17 -39.21
C ALA A 35 22.40 11.18 -40.74
N ASP A 36 22.31 12.36 -41.36
CA ASP A 36 22.42 12.50 -42.82
C ASP A 36 23.83 12.06 -43.28
N ALA A 37 23.94 10.94 -43.99
CA ALA A 37 25.17 10.58 -44.69
C ALA A 37 25.38 11.51 -45.90
N PRO A 38 26.61 11.98 -46.20
CA PRO A 38 26.86 12.72 -47.44
C PRO A 38 26.61 11.82 -48.65
N ARG A 39 25.62 12.18 -49.46
CA ARG A 39 25.28 11.49 -50.72
C ARG A 39 26.50 11.48 -51.65
N THR A 40 27.11 10.32 -51.86
CA THR A 40 27.97 10.09 -53.03
C THR A 40 27.07 9.98 -54.26
N GLU A 41 27.33 10.82 -55.25
CA GLU A 41 26.61 10.80 -56.54
C GLU A 41 26.73 9.41 -57.19
N GLY A 42 25.60 8.75 -57.42
CA GLY A 42 25.52 7.60 -58.35
C GLY A 42 24.90 6.28 -57.85
N GLY A 43 24.33 6.20 -56.64
CA GLY A 43 23.65 4.99 -56.15
C GLY A 43 22.13 5.12 -56.13
N ALA A 44 21.40 4.12 -56.63
CA ALA A 44 19.93 4.07 -56.64
C ALA A 44 19.33 4.27 -55.24
N ALA A 45 18.25 5.06 -55.17
CA ALA A 45 17.52 5.38 -53.95
C ALA A 45 16.83 4.14 -53.35
N GLY A 46 17.54 3.43 -52.47
CA GLY A 46 16.93 2.63 -51.41
C GLY A 46 16.55 3.57 -50.27
N SER A 47 15.36 3.40 -49.69
CA SER A 47 14.89 4.22 -48.57
C SER A 47 15.80 4.07 -47.35
N ASP A 48 16.61 5.10 -47.04
CA ASP A 48 17.36 5.26 -45.79
C ASP A 48 16.41 5.56 -44.61
N GLU A 49 15.46 4.66 -44.37
CA GLU A 49 14.52 4.82 -43.25
C GLU A 49 15.17 4.31 -41.96
N THR A 50 15.36 5.21 -41.00
CA THR A 50 15.86 4.83 -39.68
C THR A 50 14.72 4.35 -38.80
N VAL A 51 14.82 3.10 -38.33
CA VAL A 51 13.81 2.46 -37.50
C VAL A 51 14.34 2.26 -36.08
N LEU A 52 13.75 3.00 -35.14
CA LEU A 52 14.05 2.94 -33.71
C LEU A 52 12.97 2.12 -32.99
N LEU A 53 13.39 1.12 -32.21
CA LEU A 53 12.52 0.41 -31.30
C LEU A 53 12.72 0.98 -29.89
N THR A 54 11.67 1.55 -29.31
CA THR A 54 11.72 2.17 -27.98
C THR A 54 10.83 1.42 -26.99
N ALA A 55 11.29 1.30 -25.75
CA ALA A 55 10.51 0.87 -24.61
C ALA A 55 10.66 1.87 -23.47
N SER A 56 9.64 1.97 -22.61
CA SER A 56 9.68 2.82 -21.44
C SER A 56 9.38 2.00 -20.19
N TYR A 57 10.29 2.08 -19.22
CA TYR A 57 10.23 1.31 -17.99
C TYR A 57 9.97 2.23 -16.81
N ARG A 58 8.87 2.00 -16.10
CA ARG A 58 8.63 2.65 -14.81
C ARG A 58 9.26 1.79 -13.72
N LEU A 59 10.33 2.31 -13.12
CA LEU A 59 11.07 1.62 -12.08
C LEU A 59 10.55 2.05 -10.71
N THR A 60 9.96 1.10 -9.97
CA THR A 60 9.46 1.29 -8.59
C THR A 60 10.30 0.48 -7.59
N GLY A 61 10.36 0.94 -6.34
CA GLY A 61 11.07 0.23 -5.26
C GLY A 61 12.54 0.61 -5.04
N GLU A 62 13.10 0.18 -3.90
CA GLU A 62 14.46 0.56 -3.46
C GLU A 62 15.58 -0.02 -4.34
N VAL A 63 15.45 -1.27 -4.79
CA VAL A 63 16.46 -1.92 -5.66
C VAL A 63 16.56 -1.19 -6.99
N ALA A 64 15.42 -0.81 -7.57
CA ALA A 64 15.38 -0.06 -8.81
C ALA A 64 15.94 1.36 -8.62
N ARG A 65 15.66 2.03 -7.49
CA ARG A 65 16.31 3.30 -7.12
C ARG A 65 17.83 3.17 -7.00
N ARG A 66 18.35 2.09 -6.38
CA ARG A 66 19.80 1.83 -6.26
C ARG A 66 20.45 1.58 -7.60
N LEU A 67 19.80 0.83 -8.50
CA LEU A 67 20.27 0.63 -9.88
C LEU A 67 20.28 1.96 -10.64
N VAL A 68 19.18 2.71 -10.64
CA VAL A 68 19.08 4.00 -11.33
C VAL A 68 20.09 5.02 -10.80
N ALA A 69 20.39 5.02 -9.51
CA ALA A 69 21.35 5.93 -8.90
C ALA A 69 22.79 5.73 -9.39
N VAL A 70 23.18 4.50 -9.77
CA VAL A 70 24.53 4.20 -10.25
C VAL A 70 24.69 4.29 -11.77
N LEU A 71 23.57 4.36 -12.51
CA LEU A 71 23.59 4.53 -13.95
C LEU A 71 23.80 6.01 -14.32
N PRO A 72 24.60 6.30 -15.37
CA PRO A 72 24.68 7.65 -15.91
C PRO A 72 23.32 8.07 -16.51
N PRO A 73 23.11 9.38 -16.73
CA PRO A 73 21.88 9.87 -17.37
C PRO A 73 21.62 9.25 -18.75
N MET A 74 22.68 8.95 -19.49
CA MET A 74 22.63 8.29 -20.79
C MET A 74 23.81 7.34 -20.94
N LEU A 75 23.54 6.10 -21.36
CA LEU A 75 24.55 5.11 -21.75
C LEU A 75 24.22 4.52 -23.11
N VAL A 76 25.27 4.18 -23.85
CA VAL A 76 25.21 3.49 -25.14
C VAL A 76 26.20 2.34 -25.10
N VAL A 77 25.72 1.14 -25.38
CA VAL A 77 26.54 -0.07 -25.44
C VAL A 77 26.42 -0.74 -26.79
N ALA A 78 27.53 -1.31 -27.26
CA ALA A 78 27.48 -2.26 -28.36
C ALA A 78 26.77 -3.50 -27.86
N ASP A 79 25.83 -4.02 -28.65
CA ASP A 79 25.18 -5.29 -28.38
C ASP A 79 25.99 -6.38 -29.10
N ASP A 80 27.13 -6.71 -28.48
CA ASP A 80 28.19 -7.62 -28.94
C ASP A 80 28.12 -9.00 -28.26
N HIS A 81 27.32 -9.15 -27.19
CA HIS A 81 27.15 -10.39 -26.42
C HIS A 81 25.82 -11.11 -26.77
N ASP A 82 25.24 -11.86 -25.82
CA ASP A 82 24.09 -12.78 -25.97
C ASP A 82 22.85 -12.17 -26.67
N CYS A 83 22.74 -10.85 -26.74
CA CYS A 83 21.62 -10.14 -27.33
C CYS A 83 21.71 -9.93 -28.86
N ALA A 84 22.89 -10.09 -29.47
CA ALA A 84 23.08 -9.90 -30.91
C ALA A 84 22.21 -10.86 -31.74
N SER A 85 22.08 -12.11 -31.29
CA SER A 85 21.25 -13.15 -31.91
C SER A 85 19.74 -12.86 -31.81
N MET A 86 19.33 -12.06 -30.82
CA MET A 86 17.93 -11.75 -30.55
C MET A 86 17.39 -10.63 -31.44
N ARG A 87 18.27 -9.73 -31.91
CA ARG A 87 17.90 -8.62 -32.80
C ARG A 87 17.20 -9.09 -34.08
N GLY A 88 17.72 -10.14 -34.71
CA GLY A 88 17.12 -10.69 -35.93
C GLY A 88 15.71 -11.24 -35.70
N TYR A 89 15.45 -11.80 -34.51
CA TYR A 89 14.12 -12.27 -34.14
C TYR A 89 13.17 -11.12 -33.79
N LEU A 90 13.66 -10.11 -33.06
CA LEU A 90 12.93 -8.86 -32.79
C LEU A 90 12.47 -8.17 -34.08
N GLU A 91 13.36 -8.07 -35.08
CA GLU A 91 13.03 -7.52 -36.40
C GLU A 91 11.95 -8.35 -37.11
N ALA A 92 12.08 -9.67 -37.09
CA ALA A 92 11.05 -10.56 -37.66
C ALA A 92 9.68 -10.43 -36.96
N GLN A 93 9.65 -10.11 -35.65
CA GLN A 93 8.39 -9.86 -34.92
C GLN A 93 7.78 -8.49 -35.26
N LEU A 94 8.58 -7.49 -35.63
CA LEU A 94 8.07 -6.17 -36.02
C LEU A 94 7.32 -6.21 -37.35
N ASP A 95 7.79 -7.04 -38.29
CA ASP A 95 7.16 -7.22 -39.60
C ASP A 95 5.97 -8.21 -39.56
N ALA A 96 5.85 -9.01 -38.51
CA ALA A 96 4.79 -10.01 -38.38
C ALA A 96 3.48 -9.43 -37.80
N CYS A 97 2.33 -9.80 -38.37
CA CYS A 97 1.00 -9.53 -37.81
C CYS A 97 0.38 -10.81 -37.22
N ARG A 98 0.90 -11.28 -36.08
CA ARG A 98 0.41 -12.49 -35.38
C ARG A 98 -0.23 -12.13 -34.02
N PRO A 99 -1.29 -12.83 -33.59
CA PRO A 99 -1.82 -12.71 -32.23
C PRO A 99 -0.73 -12.98 -31.18
N GLY A 100 -0.72 -12.23 -30.08
CA GLY A 100 0.28 -12.36 -29.01
C GLY A 100 1.62 -11.67 -29.27
N ARG A 101 1.81 -11.01 -30.42
CA ARG A 101 3.03 -10.26 -30.77
C ARG A 101 3.47 -9.29 -29.67
N GLN A 102 2.55 -8.51 -29.09
CA GLN A 102 2.91 -7.51 -28.08
C GLN A 102 3.57 -8.15 -26.86
N VAL A 103 3.04 -9.27 -26.36
CA VAL A 103 3.62 -10.00 -25.22
C VAL A 103 5.03 -10.50 -25.55
N VAL A 104 5.24 -10.99 -26.77
CA VAL A 104 6.57 -11.42 -27.23
C VAL A 104 7.52 -10.23 -27.28
N LEU A 105 7.11 -9.10 -27.87
CA LEU A 105 7.93 -7.88 -27.93
C LEU A 105 8.28 -7.37 -26.53
N ASP A 106 7.32 -7.31 -25.61
CA ASP A 106 7.55 -6.84 -24.24
C ASP A 106 8.62 -7.71 -23.54
N ARG A 107 8.53 -9.04 -23.64
CA ARG A 107 9.53 -9.96 -23.05
C ARG A 107 10.90 -9.86 -23.71
N LEU A 108 10.96 -9.65 -25.02
CA LEU A 108 12.22 -9.46 -25.74
C LEU A 108 12.88 -8.14 -25.40
N LEU A 109 12.09 -7.08 -25.21
CA LEU A 109 12.55 -5.77 -24.75
C LEU A 109 13.08 -5.85 -23.31
N ASP A 110 12.38 -6.57 -22.42
CA ASP A 110 12.88 -6.84 -21.06
C ASP A 110 14.25 -7.52 -21.08
N TRP A 111 14.42 -8.52 -21.96
CA TRP A 111 15.70 -9.20 -22.14
C TRP A 111 16.80 -8.26 -22.66
N LEU A 112 16.47 -7.43 -23.67
CA LEU A 112 17.40 -6.46 -24.24
C LEU A 112 17.88 -5.44 -23.19
N LEU A 113 16.98 -4.97 -22.33
CA LEU A 113 17.32 -4.09 -21.21
C LEU A 113 18.32 -4.78 -20.27
N VAL A 114 18.07 -6.04 -19.90
CA VAL A 114 18.96 -6.80 -19.01
C VAL A 114 20.34 -7.00 -19.63
N CYS A 115 20.44 -7.39 -20.91
CA CYS A 115 21.73 -7.48 -21.60
C CYS A 115 22.46 -6.14 -21.60
N THR A 116 21.76 -5.07 -22.01
CA THR A 116 22.32 -3.72 -22.13
C THR A 116 22.94 -3.26 -20.81
N LEU A 117 22.26 -3.53 -19.69
CA LEU A 117 22.79 -3.22 -18.36
C LEU A 117 23.98 -4.10 -17.96
N ARG A 118 23.97 -5.39 -18.31
CA ARG A 118 25.11 -6.29 -18.07
C ARG A 118 26.35 -5.85 -18.83
N ASP A 119 26.19 -5.59 -20.13
CA ASP A 119 27.26 -5.13 -21.02
C ASP A 119 27.81 -3.78 -20.53
N TRP A 120 26.93 -2.89 -20.05
CA TRP A 120 27.36 -1.65 -19.40
C TRP A 120 28.23 -1.91 -18.18
N PHE A 121 27.80 -2.77 -17.25
CA PHE A 121 28.55 -3.04 -16.03
C PHE A 121 29.84 -3.83 -16.25
N ASP A 122 30.01 -4.52 -17.38
CA ASP A 122 31.26 -5.18 -17.74
C ASP A 122 32.33 -4.20 -18.24
N ARG A 123 31.96 -2.95 -18.56
CA ARG A 123 32.90 -1.92 -19.01
C ARG A 123 33.80 -1.41 -17.87
N PRO A 124 35.10 -1.14 -18.14
CA PRO A 124 36.03 -0.61 -17.14
C PRO A 124 35.59 0.71 -16.51
N GLU A 125 34.91 1.57 -17.27
CA GLU A 125 34.41 2.88 -16.83
C GLU A 125 33.13 2.80 -15.97
N ALA A 126 32.47 1.65 -15.91
CA ALA A 126 31.24 1.51 -15.14
C ALA A 126 31.55 1.37 -13.64
N VAL A 127 30.88 2.21 -12.83
CA VAL A 127 30.88 2.04 -11.37
C VAL A 127 30.03 0.82 -11.05
N ARG A 128 30.69 -0.30 -10.77
CA ARG A 128 30.05 -1.54 -10.33
C ARG A 128 29.74 -1.45 -8.84
N PRO A 129 28.47 -1.35 -8.43
CA PRO A 129 28.16 -1.32 -7.01
C PRO A 129 28.45 -2.69 -6.38
N GLY A 130 28.84 -2.71 -5.10
CA GLY A 130 29.19 -3.95 -4.41
C GLY A 130 28.08 -5.02 -4.44
N TRP A 131 26.81 -4.59 -4.41
CA TRP A 131 25.66 -5.50 -4.48
C TRP A 131 25.52 -6.18 -5.85
N TYR A 132 25.98 -5.56 -6.93
CA TYR A 132 25.99 -6.17 -8.27
C TYR A 132 27.03 -7.29 -8.34
N LEU A 133 28.17 -7.10 -7.67
CA LEU A 133 29.25 -8.08 -7.58
C LEU A 133 28.99 -9.18 -6.55
N ALA A 134 28.06 -8.96 -5.61
CA ALA A 134 27.85 -9.83 -4.46
C ALA A 134 27.47 -11.28 -4.85
N LEU A 135 26.71 -11.49 -5.94
CA LEU A 135 26.38 -12.84 -6.43
C LEU A 135 27.59 -13.60 -6.98
N SER A 136 28.60 -12.88 -7.46
CA SER A 136 29.85 -13.43 -8.00
C SER A 136 30.95 -13.54 -6.96
N ASP A 137 30.76 -13.00 -5.75
CA ASP A 137 31.73 -13.10 -4.66
C ASP A 137 31.84 -14.55 -4.14
N PRO A 138 33.06 -15.06 -3.87
CA PRO A 138 33.27 -16.45 -3.44
C PRO A 138 32.69 -16.77 -2.05
N VAL A 139 32.43 -15.77 -1.21
CA VAL A 139 31.88 -15.94 0.15
C VAL A 139 30.40 -15.55 0.19
N VAL A 140 30.04 -14.39 -0.35
CA VAL A 140 28.66 -13.87 -0.32
C VAL A 140 27.79 -14.53 -1.39
N GLY A 141 28.35 -14.86 -2.56
CA GLY A 141 27.61 -15.44 -3.68
C GLY A 141 26.92 -16.77 -3.36
N PRO A 142 27.61 -17.76 -2.74
CA PRO A 142 26.96 -19.00 -2.30
C PRO A 142 25.83 -18.78 -1.29
N ALA A 143 26.00 -17.86 -0.33
CA ALA A 143 24.97 -17.53 0.64
C ALA A 143 23.73 -16.92 -0.05
N LEU A 144 23.93 -15.98 -0.98
CA LEU A 144 22.84 -15.39 -1.77
C LEU A 144 22.14 -16.42 -2.66
N ARG A 145 22.89 -17.35 -3.29
CA ARG A 145 22.30 -18.43 -4.08
C ARG A 145 21.46 -19.38 -3.23
N ALA A 146 21.93 -19.72 -2.03
CA ALA A 146 21.19 -20.57 -1.10
C ALA A 146 19.87 -19.92 -0.68
N VAL A 147 19.92 -18.62 -0.36
CA VAL A 147 18.75 -17.78 -0.10
C VAL A 147 17.77 -17.80 -1.27
N HIS A 148 18.25 -17.58 -2.49
CA HIS A 148 17.39 -17.57 -3.70
C HIS A 148 16.79 -18.96 -4.00
N ALA A 149 17.51 -20.03 -3.69
CA ALA A 149 17.05 -21.40 -3.94
C ALA A 149 15.93 -21.84 -2.98
N ASP A 150 15.96 -21.37 -1.73
CA ASP A 150 14.95 -21.68 -0.72
C ASP A 150 14.55 -20.43 0.08
N PRO A 151 13.73 -19.55 -0.50
CA PRO A 151 13.35 -18.27 0.10
C PRO A 151 12.40 -18.43 1.30
N ALA A 152 11.74 -19.58 1.44
CA ALA A 152 10.80 -19.85 2.53
C ALA A 152 11.51 -20.37 3.79
N ARG A 153 12.75 -20.82 3.67
CA ARG A 153 13.54 -21.30 4.79
C ARG A 153 13.96 -20.16 5.71
N PRO A 154 13.84 -20.31 7.05
CA PRO A 154 14.36 -19.34 7.99
C PRO A 154 15.90 -19.43 8.01
N TRP A 155 16.54 -18.57 7.22
CA TRP A 155 17.99 -18.47 7.17
C TRP A 155 18.51 -17.76 8.42
N THR A 156 19.58 -18.31 9.00
CA THR A 156 20.35 -17.71 10.09
C THR A 156 21.78 -17.44 9.60
N LEU A 157 22.51 -16.54 10.28
CA LEU A 157 23.89 -16.24 9.90
C LEU A 157 24.75 -17.51 9.98
N ALA A 158 24.42 -18.42 10.90
CA ALA A 158 25.05 -19.74 10.99
C ALA A 158 24.73 -20.58 9.75
N SER A 159 23.46 -20.77 9.39
CA SER A 159 23.09 -21.61 8.25
C SER A 159 23.54 -21.04 6.90
N LEU A 160 23.68 -19.72 6.77
CA LEU A 160 24.28 -19.11 5.58
C LEU A 160 25.80 -19.25 5.53
N ALA A 161 26.47 -19.11 6.67
CA ALA A 161 27.90 -19.35 6.77
C ALA A 161 28.23 -20.79 6.40
N ASP A 162 27.39 -21.74 6.84
CA ASP A 162 27.49 -23.16 6.46
C ASP A 162 27.29 -23.35 4.95
N ALA A 163 26.25 -22.74 4.38
CA ALA A 163 25.98 -22.80 2.93
C ALA A 163 27.08 -22.14 2.08
N ALA A 164 27.79 -21.16 2.65
CA ALA A 164 28.93 -20.49 2.03
C ALA A 164 30.29 -21.12 2.32
N HIS A 165 30.34 -22.20 3.11
CA HIS A 165 31.58 -22.80 3.59
C HIS A 165 32.56 -21.77 4.20
N ALA A 166 32.02 -20.80 4.94
CA ALA A 166 32.76 -19.69 5.52
C ALA A 166 32.48 -19.54 7.01
N SER A 167 33.33 -18.82 7.76
CA SER A 167 33.01 -18.47 9.15
C SER A 167 31.92 -17.40 9.20
N ARG A 168 31.10 -17.39 10.26
CA ARG A 168 30.08 -16.35 10.51
C ARG A 168 30.67 -14.93 10.45
N THR A 169 31.86 -14.73 11.02
CA THR A 169 32.56 -13.45 11.03
C THR A 169 33.05 -13.05 9.63
N THR A 170 33.58 -14.00 8.87
CA THR A 170 34.02 -13.77 7.47
C THR A 170 32.83 -13.39 6.59
N LEU A 171 31.72 -14.13 6.70
CA LEU A 171 30.51 -13.86 5.94
C LEU A 171 29.94 -12.48 6.31
N ALA A 172 29.75 -12.18 7.60
CA ALA A 172 29.21 -10.89 8.04
C ALA A 172 30.04 -9.69 7.57
N ARG A 173 31.38 -9.77 7.67
CA ARG A 173 32.29 -8.73 7.20
C ARG A 173 32.20 -8.53 5.68
N ARG A 174 32.33 -9.61 4.91
CA ARG A 174 32.27 -9.56 3.43
C ARG A 174 30.92 -9.12 2.91
N PHE A 175 29.85 -9.58 3.55
CA PHE A 175 28.49 -9.15 3.26
C PHE A 175 28.32 -7.65 3.51
N THR A 176 28.90 -7.13 4.60
CA THR A 176 28.85 -5.69 4.89
C THR A 176 29.61 -4.86 3.85
N GLU A 177 30.79 -5.33 3.46
CA GLU A 177 31.65 -4.67 2.45
C GLU A 177 31.01 -4.60 1.06
N LEU A 178 30.27 -5.63 0.66
CA LEU A 178 29.67 -5.72 -0.67
C LEU A 178 28.24 -5.19 -0.71
N VAL A 179 27.43 -5.48 0.31
CA VAL A 179 25.98 -5.24 0.29
C VAL A 179 25.57 -4.03 1.15
N GLY A 180 26.36 -3.62 2.14
CA GLY A 180 26.07 -2.51 3.07
C GLY A 180 25.78 -2.94 4.51
N GLU A 181 25.28 -2.05 5.36
CA GLU A 181 25.36 -2.15 6.84
C GLU A 181 25.02 -3.51 7.50
N PRO A 182 25.68 -3.86 8.64
CA PRO A 182 25.56 -5.17 9.30
C PRO A 182 24.15 -5.53 9.81
N ARG A 183 23.29 -4.53 10.07
CA ARG A 183 21.89 -4.74 10.47
C ARG A 183 21.00 -5.25 9.31
N LEU A 184 21.53 -5.21 8.07
CA LEU A 184 20.95 -5.89 6.92
C LEU A 184 21.32 -7.38 6.84
N ALA A 185 22.22 -7.93 7.66
CA ALA A 185 22.38 -9.39 7.67
C ALA A 185 21.11 -10.09 8.20
N GLU A 186 20.42 -9.49 9.17
CA GLU A 186 19.12 -9.97 9.65
C GLU A 186 17.98 -9.60 8.69
N ASN A 187 18.01 -8.41 8.09
CA ASN A 187 16.98 -7.99 7.14
C ASN A 187 17.11 -8.63 5.75
N VAL A 188 18.31 -8.99 5.27
CA VAL A 188 18.53 -9.78 4.05
C VAL A 188 18.20 -11.25 4.27
N MET A 189 18.34 -11.74 5.50
CA MET A 189 17.83 -13.06 5.88
C MET A 189 16.30 -13.09 6.04
N ALA A 190 15.67 -11.98 6.42
CA ALA A 190 14.21 -11.80 6.38
C ALA A 190 13.69 -11.46 4.97
N SER A 191 14.52 -10.86 4.11
CA SER A 191 14.22 -10.53 2.71
C SER A 191 14.80 -11.54 1.73
N ALA A 192 15.14 -12.74 2.22
CA ALA A 192 15.49 -13.92 1.45
C ALA A 192 14.39 -14.35 0.46
N GLY A 193 13.22 -13.70 0.51
CA GLY A 193 12.30 -13.57 -0.61
C GLY A 193 12.79 -12.64 -1.73
N LEU A 194 14.02 -12.78 -2.22
CA LEU A 194 14.37 -12.39 -3.59
C LEU A 194 13.73 -13.40 -4.55
N ARG A 195 12.40 -13.40 -4.55
CA ARG A 195 11.56 -13.95 -5.60
C ARG A 195 11.63 -12.96 -6.77
N SER A 196 12.24 -13.38 -7.86
CA SER A 196 11.73 -13.09 -9.22
C SER A 196 11.12 -11.70 -9.44
N GLY A 197 11.83 -10.58 -9.26
CA GLY A 197 11.33 -9.28 -9.74
C GLY A 197 9.89 -8.88 -9.35
N VAL A 198 9.32 -9.43 -8.28
CA VAL A 198 8.00 -9.05 -7.77
C VAL A 198 8.27 -8.15 -6.57
N VAL A 199 8.22 -6.84 -6.81
CA VAL A 199 8.06 -5.85 -5.75
C VAL A 199 6.85 -6.32 -4.92
N ARG A 200 7.00 -6.47 -3.59
CA ARG A 200 5.82 -6.61 -2.73
C ARG A 200 5.11 -5.28 -2.77
N GLU A 201 4.14 -5.17 -3.65
CA GLU A 201 3.18 -4.09 -3.71
C GLU A 201 1.99 -4.48 -2.83
N THR A 202 1.30 -3.47 -2.30
CA THR A 202 0.02 -3.71 -1.64
C THR A 202 -0.97 -4.22 -2.70
N ARG A 203 -2.09 -4.79 -2.27
CA ARG A 203 -3.20 -5.13 -3.16
C ARG A 203 -3.90 -3.90 -3.73
N LEU A 204 -3.64 -2.70 -3.19
CA LEU A 204 -4.26 -1.45 -3.59
C LEU A 204 -3.64 -0.89 -4.87
N ASP A 205 -4.47 -0.26 -5.69
CA ASP A 205 -4.04 0.36 -6.95
C ASP A 205 -4.37 1.85 -6.98
N ASP A 206 -3.38 2.69 -7.30
CA ASP A 206 -3.52 4.14 -7.33
C ASP A 206 -4.59 4.61 -8.32
N ALA A 207 -4.71 3.95 -9.47
CA ALA A 207 -5.71 4.29 -10.48
C ALA A 207 -7.12 3.97 -9.96
N ARG A 208 -7.32 2.83 -9.29
CA ARG A 208 -8.59 2.47 -8.67
C ARG A 208 -8.93 3.37 -7.49
N ILE A 209 -7.97 3.79 -6.67
CA ILE A 209 -8.20 4.77 -5.60
C ILE A 209 -8.64 6.13 -6.17
N ARG A 210 -7.99 6.61 -7.24
CA ARG A 210 -8.40 7.86 -7.91
C ARG A 210 -9.77 7.71 -8.59
N ALA A 211 -10.09 6.53 -9.13
CA ALA A 211 -11.41 6.24 -9.67
C ALA A 211 -12.48 6.16 -8.58
N ALA A 212 -12.16 5.61 -7.40
CA ALA A 212 -13.04 5.55 -6.24
C ALA A 212 -13.53 6.95 -5.84
N ARG A 213 -12.63 7.93 -5.79
CA ARG A 213 -12.99 9.33 -5.51
C ARG A 213 -14.02 9.92 -6.50
N ARG A 214 -14.11 9.41 -7.73
CA ARG A 214 -15.10 9.87 -8.73
C ARG A 214 -16.49 9.26 -8.56
N VAL A 215 -16.59 8.10 -7.90
CA VAL A 215 -17.86 7.36 -7.76
C VAL A 215 -18.45 7.44 -6.35
N ILE A 216 -17.64 7.82 -5.36
CA ILE A 216 -18.11 8.09 -4.00
C ILE A 216 -18.99 9.34 -4.03
N ASP A 217 -20.18 9.27 -3.41
CA ASP A 217 -21.04 10.44 -3.24
C ASP A 217 -20.25 11.55 -2.52
N PRO A 218 -20.19 12.78 -3.08
CA PRO A 218 -19.42 13.89 -2.51
C PRO A 218 -19.70 14.18 -1.04
N VAL A 219 -20.86 13.75 -0.50
CA VAL A 219 -21.17 13.87 0.94
C VAL A 219 -20.20 13.11 1.86
N PHE A 220 -19.43 12.15 1.33
CA PHE A 220 -18.37 11.45 2.07
C PHE A 220 -16.96 11.91 1.75
N LEU A 221 -16.79 12.80 0.78
CA LEU A 221 -15.48 13.31 0.37
C LEU A 221 -15.24 14.67 1.01
N ASP A 222 -13.98 15.05 1.06
CA ASP A 222 -13.53 16.38 1.49
C ASP A 222 -14.07 16.76 2.87
N THR A 223 -14.18 15.76 3.75
CA THR A 223 -14.58 15.96 5.15
C THR A 223 -13.63 16.94 5.83
N PRO A 224 -14.10 17.71 6.84
CA PRO A 224 -13.27 18.72 7.47
C PRO A 224 -11.92 18.18 7.93
N LEU A 225 -10.85 18.85 7.50
CA LEU A 225 -9.49 18.65 7.96
C LEU A 225 -9.00 19.99 8.52
N TYR A 226 -8.78 20.07 9.83
CA TYR A 226 -8.41 21.33 10.47
C TYR A 226 -7.51 21.10 11.67
N ARG A 227 -6.64 22.07 11.95
CA ARG A 227 -5.83 22.11 13.17
C ARG A 227 -6.73 22.46 14.36
N CYS A 228 -6.74 21.61 15.38
CA CYS A 228 -7.54 21.79 16.59
C CYS A 228 -6.65 22.34 17.72
N GLU A 229 -6.44 23.66 17.70
CA GLU A 229 -5.57 24.36 18.66
C GLU A 229 -5.97 24.13 20.13
N ALA A 230 -7.26 23.89 20.38
CA ALA A 230 -7.79 23.63 21.72
C ALA A 230 -7.26 22.33 22.35
N LEU A 231 -6.78 21.38 21.56
CA LEU A 231 -6.20 20.12 22.08
C LEU A 231 -4.70 20.25 22.43
N GLU A 232 -3.99 21.21 21.83
CA GLU A 232 -2.53 21.30 21.90
C GLU A 232 -1.99 21.47 23.32
N PRO A 233 -2.57 22.34 24.19
CA PRO A 233 -2.08 22.49 25.56
C PRO A 233 -2.13 21.19 26.36
N GLY A 234 -3.13 20.34 26.11
CA GLY A 234 -3.29 19.05 26.78
C GLY A 234 -2.44 17.93 26.21
N LEU A 235 -1.98 18.06 24.96
CA LEU A 235 -1.26 17.03 24.21
C LEU A 235 0.24 17.33 24.03
N GLY A 236 0.67 18.59 24.09
CA GLY A 236 2.07 19.00 23.93
C GLY A 236 2.57 19.01 22.47
N CYS A 237 1.67 18.88 21.51
CA CYS A 237 1.97 18.88 20.07
C CYS A 237 0.85 19.54 19.26
N ALA A 238 1.14 19.92 18.02
CA ALA A 238 0.11 20.43 17.12
C ALA A 238 -0.73 19.25 16.59
N VAL A 239 -2.06 19.36 16.63
CA VAL A 239 -2.95 18.27 16.21
C VAL A 239 -3.95 18.73 15.17
N SER A 240 -3.95 18.05 14.01
CA SER A 240 -4.99 18.18 12.99
C SER A 240 -5.97 17.01 13.04
N ILE A 241 -7.26 17.33 12.93
CA ILE A 241 -8.36 16.37 12.94
C ILE A 241 -8.86 16.18 11.52
N LYS A 242 -8.87 14.95 11.05
CA LYS A 242 -9.63 14.53 9.85
C LYS A 242 -10.98 13.96 10.29
N LEU A 243 -12.06 14.73 10.08
CA LEU A 243 -13.37 14.49 10.68
C LEU A 243 -14.28 13.61 9.81
N GLU A 244 -14.03 12.30 9.78
CA GLU A 244 -14.85 11.32 9.06
C GLU A 244 -16.23 11.06 9.70
N THR A 245 -16.56 11.75 10.78
CA THR A 245 -17.87 11.70 11.43
C THR A 245 -18.87 12.71 10.86
N ALA A 246 -18.39 13.69 10.09
CA ALA A 246 -19.19 14.77 9.49
C ALA A 246 -19.94 14.34 8.22
N ASN A 247 -20.43 13.10 8.17
CA ASN A 247 -21.19 12.55 7.04
C ASN A 247 -22.47 11.83 7.51
N PRO A 248 -23.42 11.49 6.61
CA PRO A 248 -24.72 10.92 6.98
C PRO A 248 -24.67 9.55 7.69
N VAL A 249 -23.57 8.81 7.56
CA VAL A 249 -23.36 7.52 8.24
C VAL A 249 -22.44 7.64 9.45
N ARG A 250 -21.92 8.85 9.71
CA ARG A 250 -21.11 9.22 10.87
C ARG A 250 -19.86 8.36 11.05
N SER A 251 -19.31 7.84 9.96
CA SER A 251 -18.05 7.08 9.94
C SER A 251 -17.44 7.03 8.55
N PHE A 252 -16.17 6.67 8.47
CA PHE A 252 -15.43 6.55 7.20
C PHE A 252 -15.95 5.43 6.28
N LYS A 253 -16.74 4.49 6.82
CA LYS A 253 -17.21 3.29 6.09
C LYS A 253 -18.03 3.63 4.84
N GLY A 254 -18.67 4.80 4.82
CA GLY A 254 -19.39 5.31 3.65
C GLY A 254 -18.53 5.32 2.38
N ARG A 255 -17.24 5.66 2.50
CA ARG A 255 -16.34 5.73 1.32
C ARG A 255 -16.18 4.38 0.63
N GLY A 256 -15.88 3.33 1.39
CA GLY A 256 -15.75 1.97 0.85
C GLY A 256 -17.07 1.42 0.31
N THR A 257 -18.17 1.63 1.05
CA THR A 257 -19.48 1.09 0.65
C THR A 257 -20.06 1.80 -0.56
N GLU A 258 -19.75 3.08 -0.79
CA GLU A 258 -20.12 3.80 -1.99
C GLU A 258 -19.44 3.25 -3.25
N VAL A 259 -18.17 2.87 -3.16
CA VAL A 259 -17.45 2.19 -4.26
C VAL A 259 -18.14 0.87 -4.58
N VAL A 260 -18.33 0.02 -3.57
CA VAL A 260 -18.98 -1.29 -3.71
C VAL A 260 -20.39 -1.15 -4.29
N ALA A 261 -21.21 -0.26 -3.73
CA ALA A 261 -22.59 -0.10 -4.19
C ALA A 261 -22.67 0.45 -5.63
N THR A 262 -21.75 1.34 -6.03
CA THR A 262 -21.68 1.84 -7.40
C THR A 262 -21.31 0.72 -8.38
N LEU A 263 -20.30 -0.09 -8.06
CA LEU A 263 -19.89 -1.21 -8.91
C LEU A 263 -21.01 -2.25 -9.05
N LEU A 264 -21.69 -2.57 -7.97
CA LEU A 264 -22.82 -3.52 -7.98
C LEU A 264 -23.99 -3.01 -8.83
N ALA A 265 -24.39 -1.75 -8.65
CA ALA A 265 -25.46 -1.14 -9.43
C ALA A 265 -25.10 -1.05 -10.93
N GLY A 266 -23.86 -0.67 -11.25
CA GLY A 266 -23.36 -0.65 -12.63
C GLY A 266 -23.29 -2.03 -13.28
N GLY A 267 -23.07 -3.09 -12.48
CA GLY A 267 -23.07 -4.48 -12.92
C GLY A 267 -24.47 -5.13 -13.00
N GLY A 268 -25.55 -4.37 -12.72
CA GLY A 268 -26.92 -4.89 -12.77
C GLY A 268 -27.34 -5.74 -11.56
N SER A 269 -26.54 -5.75 -10.50
CA SER A 269 -26.93 -6.39 -9.23
C SER A 269 -28.10 -5.65 -8.61
N ARG A 270 -29.02 -6.39 -8.00
CA ARG A 270 -30.18 -5.82 -7.29
C ARG A 270 -30.09 -5.95 -5.78
N SER A 271 -29.18 -6.77 -5.26
CA SER A 271 -29.11 -7.06 -3.83
C SER A 271 -27.68 -7.32 -3.39
N VAL A 272 -27.42 -7.09 -2.11
CA VAL A 272 -26.11 -7.25 -1.48
C VAL A 272 -26.28 -7.66 -0.03
N VAL A 273 -25.36 -8.47 0.50
CA VAL A 273 -25.40 -8.91 1.90
C VAL A 273 -24.09 -8.61 2.61
N CYS A 274 -24.15 -8.25 3.89
CA CYS A 274 -22.98 -8.17 4.77
C CYS A 274 -23.32 -8.68 6.18
N ALA A 275 -22.29 -9.13 6.91
CA ALA A 275 -22.41 -9.37 8.35
C ALA A 275 -21.83 -8.19 9.13
N SER A 276 -22.68 -7.40 9.78
CA SER A 276 -22.24 -6.27 10.60
C SER A 276 -23.37 -5.72 11.45
N ALA A 277 -23.16 -5.62 12.76
CA ALA A 277 -24.02 -4.84 13.64
C ALA A 277 -23.54 -3.39 13.80
N GLY A 278 -22.60 -2.90 12.97
CA GLY A 278 -21.85 -1.67 13.20
C GLY A 278 -21.80 -0.72 12.01
N ASN A 279 -20.69 -0.01 11.89
CA ASN A 279 -20.51 1.08 10.90
C ASN A 279 -20.59 0.58 9.45
N LEU A 280 -20.09 -0.62 9.14
CA LEU A 280 -20.20 -1.21 7.79
C LEU A 280 -21.66 -1.43 7.40
N GLY A 281 -22.46 -2.09 8.25
CA GLY A 281 -23.87 -2.38 7.95
C GLY A 281 -24.69 -1.11 7.73
N GLN A 282 -24.45 -0.08 8.55
CA GLN A 282 -25.10 1.23 8.37
C GLN A 282 -24.67 1.93 7.07
N ALA A 283 -23.37 1.88 6.74
CA ALA A 283 -22.83 2.49 5.55
C ALA A 283 -23.35 1.80 4.28
N LEU A 284 -23.34 0.47 4.24
CA LEU A 284 -23.83 -0.30 3.10
C LEU A 284 -25.33 -0.12 2.91
N ALA A 285 -26.11 -0.08 3.99
CA ALA A 285 -27.53 0.23 3.95
C ALA A 285 -27.80 1.61 3.30
N TRP A 286 -27.05 2.63 3.71
CA TRP A 286 -27.16 3.97 3.14
C TRP A 286 -26.79 4.00 1.65
N SER A 287 -25.65 3.39 1.31
CA SER A 287 -25.09 3.38 -0.04
C SER A 287 -25.94 2.61 -1.04
N GLY A 288 -26.44 1.44 -0.62
CA GLY A 288 -27.26 0.57 -1.45
C GLY A 288 -28.64 1.15 -1.71
N ARG A 289 -29.31 1.69 -0.68
CA ARG A 289 -30.65 2.28 -0.81
C ARG A 289 -30.71 3.36 -1.89
N ARG A 290 -29.75 4.28 -1.91
CA ARG A 290 -29.70 5.38 -2.89
C ARG A 290 -29.52 4.92 -4.33
N ARG A 291 -29.06 3.68 -4.52
CA ARG A 291 -28.84 3.03 -5.82
C ARG A 291 -29.86 1.94 -6.12
N GLY A 292 -30.91 1.80 -5.31
CA GLY A 292 -31.94 0.78 -5.50
C GLY A 292 -31.47 -0.65 -5.24
N LEU A 293 -30.42 -0.84 -4.44
CA LEU A 293 -29.98 -2.16 -4.00
C LEU A 293 -30.75 -2.59 -2.75
N ASP A 294 -31.27 -3.81 -2.77
CA ASP A 294 -31.80 -4.49 -1.59
C ASP A 294 -30.64 -4.92 -0.69
N VAL A 295 -30.42 -4.20 0.41
CA VAL A 295 -29.32 -4.47 1.34
C VAL A 295 -29.80 -5.40 2.46
N ILE A 296 -29.15 -6.55 2.59
CA ILE A 296 -29.35 -7.49 3.68
C ILE A 296 -28.20 -7.33 4.67
N VAL A 297 -28.52 -7.01 5.92
CA VAL A 297 -27.54 -6.94 6.99
C VAL A 297 -27.81 -8.06 7.96
N VAL A 298 -26.84 -8.95 8.15
CA VAL A 298 -26.92 -10.03 9.14
C VAL A 298 -26.18 -9.58 10.40
N ALA A 299 -26.83 -9.69 11.54
CA ALA A 299 -26.26 -9.29 12.83
C ALA A 299 -26.67 -10.26 13.94
N SER A 300 -25.84 -10.33 14.99
CA SER A 300 -26.21 -11.04 16.21
C SER A 300 -27.36 -10.33 16.92
N ARG A 301 -28.30 -11.10 17.46
CA ARG A 301 -29.38 -10.61 18.33
C ARG A 301 -28.85 -9.99 19.63
N ALA A 302 -27.64 -10.34 20.06
CA ALA A 302 -27.00 -9.80 21.24
C ALA A 302 -26.34 -8.42 21.00
N ALA A 303 -26.31 -7.93 19.75
CA ALA A 303 -25.77 -6.61 19.47
C ALA A 303 -26.62 -5.49 20.11
N PRO A 304 -26.02 -4.35 20.50
CA PRO A 304 -26.75 -3.24 21.11
C PRO A 304 -27.93 -2.78 20.25
N ALA A 305 -29.12 -2.65 20.86
CA ALA A 305 -30.36 -2.29 20.17
C ALA A 305 -30.22 -0.99 19.38
N ALA A 306 -29.55 0.03 19.95
CA ALA A 306 -29.29 1.30 19.28
C ALA A 306 -28.53 1.15 17.94
N LYS A 307 -27.62 0.17 17.83
CA LYS A 307 -26.89 -0.08 16.58
C LYS A 307 -27.77 -0.80 15.55
N LEU A 308 -28.58 -1.75 15.99
CA LEU A 308 -29.54 -2.45 15.13
C LEU A 308 -30.62 -1.50 14.60
N ASP A 309 -31.13 -0.60 15.44
CA ASP A 309 -32.16 0.37 15.06
C ASP A 309 -31.65 1.39 14.04
N ARG A 310 -30.38 1.80 14.12
CA ARG A 310 -29.75 2.65 13.10
C ARG A 310 -29.62 1.96 11.73
N ILE A 311 -29.48 0.64 11.71
CA ILE A 311 -29.46 -0.14 10.46
C ILE A 311 -30.89 -0.24 9.91
N ARG A 312 -31.87 -0.57 10.74
CA ARG A 312 -33.30 -0.63 10.36
C ARG A 312 -33.82 0.70 9.82
N ALA A 313 -33.45 1.81 10.45
CA ALA A 313 -33.84 3.16 10.04
C ALA A 313 -33.33 3.55 8.64
N ARG A 314 -32.43 2.76 8.05
CA ARG A 314 -31.91 2.95 6.69
C ARG A 314 -32.55 2.01 5.66
N ASP A 315 -33.68 1.38 6.02
CA ASP A 315 -34.48 0.48 5.18
C ASP A 315 -33.72 -0.78 4.70
N ALA A 316 -32.64 -1.16 5.40
CA ALA A 316 -31.99 -2.44 5.16
C ALA A 316 -32.80 -3.60 5.76
N ARG A 317 -32.82 -4.73 5.07
CA ARG A 317 -33.35 -5.98 5.59
C ARG A 317 -32.40 -6.52 6.65
N LEU A 318 -32.73 -6.26 7.92
CA LEU A 318 -31.96 -6.77 9.06
C LEU A 318 -32.36 -8.21 9.39
N GLU A 319 -31.44 -9.15 9.22
CA GLU A 319 -31.60 -10.55 9.62
C GLU A 319 -30.83 -10.82 10.91
N LEU A 320 -31.55 -11.18 11.97
CA LEU A 320 -30.96 -11.45 13.28
C LEU A 320 -30.75 -12.93 13.48
N VAL A 321 -29.52 -13.31 13.82
CA VAL A 321 -29.17 -14.67 14.25
C VAL A 321 -28.90 -14.71 15.74
N ASP A 322 -29.14 -15.87 16.35
CA ASP A 322 -28.65 -16.14 17.69
C ASP A 322 -27.14 -16.46 17.64
N GLY A 323 -26.44 -16.25 18.75
CA GLY A 323 -24.99 -16.44 18.83
C GLY A 323 -24.19 -15.16 18.55
N ASP A 324 -22.95 -15.32 18.12
CA ASP A 324 -21.96 -14.24 18.01
C ASP A 324 -21.81 -13.71 16.57
N PHE A 325 -20.77 -12.90 16.35
CA PHE A 325 -20.45 -12.36 15.03
C PHE A 325 -20.06 -13.44 14.01
N ASP A 326 -19.41 -14.52 14.44
CA ASP A 326 -18.99 -15.59 13.53
C ASP A 326 -20.23 -16.29 12.95
N MET A 327 -21.25 -16.54 13.77
CA MET A 327 -22.54 -17.07 13.29
C MET A 327 -23.26 -16.12 12.33
N ALA A 328 -23.21 -14.80 12.58
CA ALA A 328 -23.77 -13.81 11.65
C ALA A 328 -23.04 -13.82 10.30
N ARG A 329 -21.71 -13.98 10.31
CA ARG A 329 -20.88 -14.09 9.12
C ARG A 329 -21.18 -15.36 8.32
N GLU A 330 -21.27 -16.51 8.98
CA GLU A 330 -21.64 -17.78 8.34
C GLU A 330 -23.02 -17.70 7.68
N ARG A 331 -23.99 -17.07 8.36
CA ARG A 331 -25.33 -16.87 7.81
C ARG A 331 -25.31 -15.92 6.60
N ALA A 332 -24.59 -14.80 6.67
CA ALA A 332 -24.43 -13.90 5.53
C ALA A 332 -23.81 -14.61 4.32
N ALA A 333 -22.77 -15.43 4.55
CA ALA A 333 -22.14 -16.23 3.50
C ALA A 333 -23.06 -17.33 2.93
N ALA A 334 -23.98 -17.88 3.74
CA ALA A 334 -25.00 -18.82 3.26
C ALA A 334 -26.04 -18.13 2.37
N ILE A 335 -26.51 -16.94 2.76
CA ILE A 335 -27.44 -16.11 1.96
C ILE A 335 -26.79 -15.75 0.63
N ALA A 336 -25.54 -15.24 0.65
CA ALA A 336 -24.80 -14.89 -0.55
C ALA A 336 -24.70 -16.05 -1.56
N ARG A 337 -24.39 -17.26 -1.07
CA ARG A 337 -24.29 -18.46 -1.92
C ARG A 337 -25.64 -18.92 -2.45
N TYR A 338 -26.67 -18.89 -1.63
CA TYR A 338 -28.00 -19.38 -2.02
C TYR A 338 -28.70 -18.44 -3.01
N ASP A 339 -28.65 -17.13 -2.74
CA ASP A 339 -29.30 -16.11 -3.57
C ASP A 339 -28.43 -15.65 -4.76
N GLY A 340 -27.16 -16.05 -4.81
CA GLY A 340 -26.22 -15.64 -5.85
C GLY A 340 -25.87 -14.15 -5.81
N ILE A 341 -25.83 -13.56 -4.60
CA ILE A 341 -25.60 -12.13 -4.37
C ILE A 341 -24.23 -11.88 -3.71
N ARG A 342 -23.69 -10.67 -3.87
CA ARG A 342 -22.39 -10.31 -3.30
C ARG A 342 -22.44 -10.27 -1.78
N LEU A 343 -21.57 -11.05 -1.13
CA LEU A 343 -21.17 -10.81 0.26
C LEU A 343 -20.09 -9.73 0.28
N VAL A 344 -20.32 -8.68 1.08
CA VAL A 344 -19.35 -7.63 1.36
C VAL A 344 -18.67 -7.90 2.69
N GLU A 345 -17.35 -8.10 2.64
CA GLU A 345 -16.49 -8.34 3.79
C GLU A 345 -15.49 -7.18 3.95
N ASP A 346 -15.64 -6.45 5.05
CA ASP A 346 -14.82 -5.28 5.36
C ASP A 346 -13.33 -5.63 5.46
N SER A 347 -12.46 -4.81 4.86
CA SER A 347 -11.01 -5.01 4.75
C SER A 347 -10.56 -6.20 3.89
N LEU A 348 -11.39 -7.23 3.72
CA LEU A 348 -11.12 -8.32 2.79
C LEU A 348 -11.35 -7.88 1.35
N ASP A 349 -12.50 -7.26 1.09
CA ASP A 349 -12.85 -6.69 -0.21
C ASP A 349 -12.03 -5.42 -0.47
N ILE A 350 -11.23 -5.45 -1.54
CA ILE A 350 -10.26 -4.40 -1.86
C ILE A 350 -10.91 -3.04 -2.07
N GLU A 351 -12.15 -3.01 -2.58
CA GLU A 351 -12.92 -1.81 -2.82
C GLU A 351 -13.21 -1.05 -1.51
N THR A 352 -13.33 -1.77 -0.40
CA THR A 352 -13.50 -1.14 0.93
C THR A 352 -12.23 -0.42 1.38
N CYS A 353 -11.05 -0.99 1.08
CA CYS A 353 -9.75 -0.39 1.34
C CYS A 353 -9.48 0.80 0.40
N GLU A 354 -9.78 0.66 -0.89
CA GLU A 354 -9.58 1.71 -1.90
C GLU A 354 -10.50 2.91 -1.69
N GLY A 355 -11.75 2.67 -1.28
CA GLY A 355 -12.64 3.75 -0.85
C GLY A 355 -12.08 4.48 0.37
N ALA A 356 -11.62 3.75 1.40
CA ALA A 356 -11.00 4.35 2.57
C ALA A 356 -9.69 5.11 2.24
N ALA A 357 -8.93 4.64 1.24
CA ALA A 357 -7.70 5.28 0.78
C ALA A 357 -7.91 6.71 0.25
N THR A 358 -9.13 7.06 -0.18
CA THR A 358 -9.45 8.44 -0.58
C THR A 358 -9.29 9.46 0.55
N ILE A 359 -9.34 9.02 1.81
CA ILE A 359 -8.97 9.87 2.97
C ILE A 359 -7.49 10.27 2.90
N GLY A 360 -6.63 9.33 2.49
CA GLY A 360 -5.21 9.57 2.30
C GLY A 360 -4.95 10.63 1.22
N LEU A 361 -5.71 10.60 0.11
CA LEU A 361 -5.62 11.63 -0.93
C LEU A 361 -5.93 13.02 -0.37
N GLU A 362 -6.97 13.11 0.46
CA GLU A 362 -7.38 14.38 1.08
C GLU A 362 -6.38 14.88 2.13
N LEU A 363 -5.70 13.97 2.83
CA LEU A 363 -4.65 14.32 3.79
C LEU A 363 -3.42 14.90 3.09
N VAL A 364 -2.94 14.26 2.02
CA VAL A 364 -1.71 14.68 1.33
C VAL A 364 -1.88 15.90 0.43
N ASP A 365 -3.11 16.20 -0.02
CA ASP A 365 -3.40 17.42 -0.81
C ASP A 365 -3.36 18.71 0.05
N THR A 366 -3.18 18.61 1.37
CA THR A 366 -3.22 19.76 2.29
C THR A 366 -1.81 20.26 2.63
N ALA A 367 -1.62 21.59 2.64
CA ALA A 367 -0.40 22.25 3.11
C ALA A 367 -0.67 23.08 4.38
N PRO A 368 0.23 23.07 5.39
CA PRO A 368 1.50 22.32 5.46
C PRO A 368 1.33 20.81 5.73
N SER A 369 2.37 20.04 5.41
CA SER A 369 2.44 18.57 5.63
C SER A 369 2.52 18.21 7.13
N PHE A 370 2.26 16.95 7.46
CA PHE A 370 2.28 16.41 8.82
C PHE A 370 3.58 15.64 9.09
N ASP A 371 4.04 15.61 10.34
CA ASP A 371 5.14 14.74 10.73
C ASP A 371 4.68 13.27 10.91
N ALA A 372 3.42 13.08 11.30
CA ALA A 372 2.81 11.77 11.50
C ALA A 372 1.30 11.78 11.27
N VAL A 373 0.76 10.64 10.84
CA VAL A 373 -0.67 10.35 10.80
C VAL A 373 -0.98 9.15 11.70
N LEU A 374 -1.91 9.33 12.64
CA LEU A 374 -2.36 8.28 13.56
C LEU A 374 -3.70 7.72 13.08
N ILE A 375 -3.71 6.41 12.84
CA ILE A 375 -4.81 5.70 12.21
C ILE A 375 -5.30 4.58 13.13
N ALA A 376 -6.59 4.59 13.45
CA ALA A 376 -7.23 3.50 14.17
C ALA A 376 -7.13 2.18 13.38
N LEU A 377 -6.60 1.13 14.02
CA LEU A 377 -6.32 -0.14 13.39
C LEU A 377 -7.32 -1.20 13.85
N GLY A 378 -8.29 -1.53 13.00
CA GLY A 378 -9.23 -2.64 13.20
C GLY A 378 -8.96 -3.79 12.25
N GLY A 379 -9.92 -4.05 11.35
CA GLY A 379 -9.76 -5.00 10.25
C GLY A 379 -8.68 -4.61 9.24
N GLY A 380 -8.35 -3.31 9.15
CA GLY A 380 -7.20 -2.77 8.44
C GLY A 380 -7.52 -1.91 7.21
N ALA A 381 -8.76 -1.89 6.69
CA ALA A 381 -9.12 -1.13 5.48
C ALA A 381 -8.64 0.33 5.47
N MET A 382 -8.84 1.07 6.57
CA MET A 382 -8.41 2.47 6.67
C MET A 382 -6.89 2.59 6.81
N ALA A 383 -6.27 1.74 7.62
CA ALA A 383 -4.83 1.76 7.86
C ALA A 383 -4.04 1.44 6.59
N THR A 384 -4.44 0.39 5.87
CA THR A 384 -3.79 0.00 4.61
C THR A 384 -4.09 0.99 3.50
N GLY A 385 -5.35 1.45 3.38
CA GLY A 385 -5.76 2.41 2.37
C GLY A 385 -5.06 3.76 2.51
N VAL A 386 -5.17 4.40 3.68
CA VAL A 386 -4.53 5.69 3.93
C VAL A 386 -3.02 5.55 3.92
N GLY A 387 -2.47 4.51 4.56
CA GLY A 387 -1.03 4.26 4.58
C GLY A 387 -0.45 4.11 3.18
N HIS A 388 -1.13 3.38 2.28
CA HIS A 388 -0.71 3.23 0.88
C HIS A 388 -0.56 4.59 0.19
N VAL A 389 -1.58 5.44 0.29
CA VAL A 389 -1.56 6.76 -0.37
C VAL A 389 -0.52 7.69 0.26
N VAL A 390 -0.42 7.70 1.59
CA VAL A 390 0.58 8.50 2.30
C VAL A 390 1.99 8.05 1.90
N LYS A 391 2.28 6.75 1.85
CA LYS A 391 3.60 6.25 1.43
C LYS A 391 3.91 6.48 -0.04
N ALA A 392 2.89 6.55 -0.89
CA ALA A 392 3.07 6.86 -2.31
C ALA A 392 3.34 8.35 -2.56
N LEU A 393 2.67 9.24 -1.82
CA LEU A 393 2.62 10.68 -2.15
C LEU A 393 3.35 11.59 -1.15
N ALA A 394 3.52 11.15 0.10
CA ALA A 394 4.20 11.87 1.18
C ALA A 394 4.99 10.87 2.07
N PRO A 395 5.99 10.17 1.49
CA PRO A 395 6.69 9.06 2.16
C PRO A 395 7.41 9.44 3.46
N GLU A 396 7.72 10.73 3.65
CA GLU A 396 8.31 11.30 4.85
C GLU A 396 7.36 11.34 6.05
N VAL A 397 6.04 11.27 5.81
CA VAL A 397 5.04 11.25 6.88
C VAL A 397 5.04 9.88 7.54
N GLU A 398 5.17 9.86 8.86
CA GLU A 398 5.11 8.63 9.65
C GLU A 398 3.67 8.12 9.76
N VAL A 399 3.41 6.87 9.35
CA VAL A 399 2.11 6.20 9.44
C VAL A 399 2.11 5.33 10.68
N ILE A 400 1.39 5.78 11.72
CA ILE A 400 1.31 5.10 13.01
C ILE A 400 -0.08 4.50 13.17
N CYS A 401 -0.15 3.17 13.24
CA CYS A 401 -1.39 2.45 13.47
C CYS A 401 -1.64 2.23 14.96
N VAL A 402 -2.87 2.44 15.44
CA VAL A 402 -3.19 2.38 16.86
C VAL A 402 -4.30 1.37 17.14
N GLN A 403 -4.04 0.42 18.04
CA GLN A 403 -5.01 -0.54 18.56
C GLN A 403 -5.21 -0.40 20.08
N PRO A 404 -6.38 -0.77 20.63
CA PRO A 404 -6.53 -0.92 22.06
C PRO A 404 -5.73 -2.13 22.56
N LEU A 405 -5.15 -2.01 23.75
CA LEU A 405 -4.42 -3.09 24.42
C LEU A 405 -5.30 -4.34 24.60
N GLY A 406 -6.61 -4.15 24.79
CA GLY A 406 -7.60 -5.21 24.93
C GLY A 406 -7.99 -5.93 23.63
N ALA A 407 -7.56 -5.45 22.45
CA ALA A 407 -7.74 -6.16 21.18
C ALA A 407 -6.49 -6.03 20.27
N PRO A 408 -5.36 -6.65 20.66
CA PRO A 408 -4.06 -6.35 20.09
C PRO A 408 -3.66 -7.19 18.86
N ALA A 409 -4.58 -7.99 18.30
CA ALA A 409 -4.24 -9.07 17.37
C ALA A 409 -3.49 -8.58 16.12
N MET A 410 -3.89 -7.45 15.53
CA MET A 410 -3.23 -6.91 14.33
C MET A 410 -1.88 -6.29 14.65
N THR A 411 -1.75 -5.55 15.76
CA THR A 411 -0.46 -5.00 16.21
C THR A 411 0.54 -6.10 16.57
N HIS A 412 0.09 -7.16 17.25
CA HIS A 412 0.92 -8.35 17.48
C HIS A 412 1.33 -9.04 16.17
N SER A 413 0.42 -9.09 15.20
CA SER A 413 0.70 -9.66 13.89
C SER A 413 1.72 -8.86 13.09
N TRP A 414 1.59 -7.53 13.10
CA TRP A 414 2.51 -6.61 12.44
C TRP A 414 3.91 -6.70 13.04
N ARG A 415 4.05 -6.63 14.38
CA ARG A 415 5.34 -6.78 15.07
C ARG A 415 5.97 -8.15 14.84
N GLY A 416 5.15 -9.20 14.81
CA GLY A 416 5.57 -10.57 14.57
C GLY A 416 5.77 -10.93 13.10
N ARG A 417 5.39 -10.05 12.17
CA ARG A 417 5.37 -10.27 10.71
C ARG A 417 4.69 -11.57 10.28
N ARG A 418 3.68 -11.99 11.05
CA ARG A 418 2.89 -13.21 10.83
C ARG A 418 1.53 -13.04 11.49
N VAL A 419 0.50 -13.72 10.98
CA VAL A 419 -0.82 -13.66 11.61
C VAL A 419 -0.76 -14.23 13.03
N VAL A 420 -1.22 -13.44 13.99
CA VAL A 420 -1.41 -13.76 15.39
C VAL A 420 -2.89 -13.56 15.70
N THR A 421 -3.57 -14.65 16.05
CA THR A 421 -4.96 -14.63 16.51
C THR A 421 -4.99 -14.56 18.03
N THR A 422 -5.89 -13.76 18.60
CA THR A 422 -6.15 -13.74 20.04
C THR A 422 -7.42 -14.53 20.39
N GLU A 423 -7.45 -15.12 21.60
CA GLU A 423 -8.60 -15.91 22.07
C GLU A 423 -9.84 -15.04 22.25
N SER A 424 -9.66 -13.84 22.83
CA SER A 424 -10.71 -12.89 23.15
C SER A 424 -10.32 -11.45 22.78
N THR A 425 -11.30 -10.55 22.91
CA THR A 425 -11.12 -9.10 22.94
C THR A 425 -11.86 -8.52 24.15
N ASP A 426 -11.28 -7.51 24.78
CA ASP A 426 -11.85 -6.82 25.94
C ASP A 426 -11.55 -5.32 25.83
N THR A 427 -12.38 -4.60 25.07
CA THR A 427 -12.19 -3.17 24.82
C THR A 427 -13.52 -2.49 24.57
N ILE A 428 -13.63 -1.22 24.98
CA ILE A 428 -14.75 -0.35 24.64
C ILE A 428 -14.71 0.07 23.16
N ALA A 429 -13.56 -0.02 22.50
CA ALA A 429 -13.37 0.34 21.09
C ALA A 429 -13.83 -0.78 20.14
N ASP A 430 -15.13 -1.06 20.15
CA ASP A 430 -15.72 -2.20 19.45
C ASP A 430 -15.49 -2.19 17.92
N GLY A 431 -15.37 -1.02 17.31
CA GLY A 431 -15.10 -0.87 15.87
C GLY A 431 -13.73 -1.40 15.42
N VAL A 432 -12.82 -1.66 16.36
CA VAL A 432 -11.48 -2.22 16.10
C VAL A 432 -11.20 -3.50 16.88
N ALA A 433 -12.22 -4.09 17.53
CA ALA A 433 -12.09 -5.26 18.40
C ALA A 433 -11.98 -6.59 17.61
N GLY A 434 -10.98 -6.70 16.73
CA GLY A 434 -10.75 -7.88 15.89
C GLY A 434 -9.80 -8.89 16.53
N ARG A 435 -10.19 -10.18 16.52
CA ARG A 435 -9.36 -11.30 17.01
C ARG A 435 -8.49 -11.96 15.95
N ARG A 436 -8.96 -11.95 14.69
CA ARG A 436 -8.44 -12.76 13.59
C ARG A 436 -8.02 -11.86 12.43
N PRO A 437 -6.75 -11.39 12.41
CA PRO A 437 -6.21 -10.63 11.29
C PRO A 437 -6.34 -11.37 9.96
N ILE A 438 -6.65 -10.62 8.90
CA ILE A 438 -6.70 -11.14 7.53
C ILE A 438 -5.26 -11.16 6.99
N PRO A 439 -4.72 -12.31 6.54
CA PRO A 439 -3.34 -12.42 6.05
C PRO A 439 -2.98 -11.36 5.01
N ASP A 440 -3.84 -11.19 4.00
CA ASP A 440 -3.60 -10.23 2.92
C ASP A 440 -3.54 -8.78 3.41
N VAL A 441 -4.35 -8.44 4.42
CA VAL A 441 -4.35 -7.09 5.02
C VAL A 441 -3.11 -6.87 5.87
N LEU A 442 -2.62 -7.91 6.54
CA LEU A 442 -1.34 -7.86 7.25
C LEU A 442 -0.19 -7.64 6.26
N ASP A 443 -0.18 -8.34 5.12
CA ASP A 443 0.83 -8.15 4.08
C ASP A 443 0.83 -6.71 3.55
N ASP A 444 -0.35 -6.13 3.29
CA ASP A 444 -0.48 -4.72 2.93
C ASP A 444 0.06 -3.79 4.05
N LEU A 445 -0.32 -4.05 5.31
CA LEU A 445 0.05 -3.23 6.46
C LEU A 445 1.56 -3.20 6.71
N LEU A 446 2.24 -4.34 6.50
CA LEU A 446 3.69 -4.46 6.63
C LEU A 446 4.48 -3.61 5.63
N LEU A 447 3.83 -3.16 4.55
CA LEU A 447 4.44 -2.28 3.54
C LEU A 447 4.21 -0.80 3.82
N VAL A 448 3.14 -0.45 4.55
CA VAL A 448 2.67 0.94 4.63
C VAL A 448 2.71 1.58 6.01
N ALA A 449 2.69 0.79 7.07
CA ALA A 449 2.79 1.30 8.44
C ALA A 449 4.26 1.33 8.90
N ASP A 450 4.70 2.45 9.48
CA ASP A 450 6.02 2.56 10.09
C ASP A 450 6.03 2.03 11.52
N ASP A 451 4.88 2.14 12.21
CA ASP A 451 4.71 1.62 13.56
C ASP A 451 3.26 1.18 13.83
N ALA A 452 3.10 0.27 14.78
CA ALA A 452 1.83 -0.16 15.33
C ALA A 452 1.91 -0.19 16.86
N VAL A 453 1.11 0.66 17.52
CA VAL A 453 1.11 0.87 18.97
C VAL A 453 -0.18 0.38 19.62
N LEU A 454 -0.10 0.12 20.93
CA LEU A 454 -1.23 -0.28 21.76
C LEU A 454 -1.50 0.79 22.80
N VAL A 455 -2.77 1.10 23.05
CA VAL A 455 -3.21 2.08 24.05
C VAL A 455 -4.21 1.48 25.04
N LYS A 456 -4.19 1.98 26.26
CA LYS A 456 -5.04 1.52 27.37
C LYS A 456 -6.43 2.14 27.28
N GLU A 457 -7.43 1.42 27.78
CA GLU A 457 -8.83 1.88 27.86
C GLU A 457 -8.97 3.23 28.58
N ALA A 458 -8.18 3.45 29.65
CA ALA A 458 -8.17 4.72 30.38
C ALA A 458 -7.78 5.91 29.49
N SER A 459 -6.78 5.73 28.61
CA SER A 459 -6.32 6.75 27.66
C SER A 459 -7.31 6.96 26.53
N ILE A 460 -8.01 5.90 26.10
CA ILE A 460 -9.13 6.00 25.14
C ILE A 460 -10.23 6.88 25.73
N ILE A 461 -10.66 6.62 26.96
CA ILE A 461 -11.67 7.43 27.66
C ILE A 461 -11.19 8.88 27.84
N ALA A 462 -9.93 9.08 28.23
CA ALA A 462 -9.36 10.41 28.35
C ALA A 462 -9.35 11.16 27.01
N GLY A 463 -8.98 10.49 25.91
CA GLY A 463 -9.03 11.05 24.56
C GLY A 463 -10.45 11.41 24.13
N MET A 464 -11.44 10.57 24.45
CA MET A 464 -12.86 10.87 24.20
C MET A 464 -13.31 12.14 24.96
N ARG A 465 -12.88 12.29 26.22
CA ARG A 465 -13.18 13.50 27.02
C ARG A 465 -12.54 14.74 26.43
N MET A 466 -11.26 14.67 26.04
CA MET A 466 -10.59 15.82 25.41
C MET A 466 -11.29 16.25 24.12
N LEU A 467 -11.71 15.30 23.29
CA LEU A 467 -12.44 15.59 22.06
C LEU A 467 -13.81 16.23 22.35
N LEU A 468 -14.49 15.80 23.41
CA LEU A 468 -15.76 16.41 23.83
C LEU A 468 -15.55 17.82 24.40
N ASP A 469 -14.67 17.95 25.40
CA ASP A 469 -14.54 19.16 26.22
C ASP A 469 -13.81 20.29 25.49
N HIS A 470 -12.86 19.96 24.62
CA HIS A 470 -12.02 20.96 23.93
C HIS A 470 -12.37 21.13 22.46
N ALA A 471 -12.82 20.08 21.77
CA ALA A 471 -13.20 20.15 20.35
C ALA A 471 -14.72 20.16 20.11
N GLY A 472 -15.55 19.90 21.14
CA GLY A 472 -17.00 19.82 20.99
C GLY A 472 -17.46 18.60 20.18
N LEU A 473 -16.63 17.56 20.08
CA LEU A 473 -16.86 16.40 19.22
C LEU A 473 -17.26 15.17 20.02
N ILE A 474 -18.43 14.63 19.69
CA ILE A 474 -18.86 13.30 20.15
C ILE A 474 -18.26 12.25 19.21
N VAL A 475 -17.52 11.31 19.78
CA VAL A 475 -16.82 10.25 19.04
C VAL A 475 -17.09 8.88 19.65
N GLU A 476 -16.99 7.83 18.85
CA GLU A 476 -16.91 6.47 19.36
C GLU A 476 -15.48 6.17 19.85
N PRO A 477 -15.25 5.16 20.71
CA PRO A 477 -13.92 5.00 21.31
C PRO A 477 -12.81 4.70 20.30
N SER A 478 -13.12 4.01 19.19
CA SER A 478 -12.14 3.77 18.11
C SER A 478 -11.61 5.05 17.46
N ALA A 479 -12.38 6.14 17.44
CA ALA A 479 -11.94 7.42 16.90
C ALA A 479 -11.04 8.20 17.88
N ALA A 480 -11.04 7.87 19.17
CA ALA A 480 -10.18 8.50 20.16
C ALA A 480 -8.77 7.86 20.24
N LEU A 481 -8.51 6.77 19.51
CA LEU A 481 -7.25 6.03 19.59
C LEU A 481 -6.02 6.87 19.27
N GLY A 482 -6.08 7.76 18.28
CA GLY A 482 -4.95 8.64 17.96
C GLY A 482 -4.62 9.61 19.10
N ILE A 483 -5.65 10.21 19.72
CA ILE A 483 -5.47 11.08 20.89
C ILE A 483 -4.93 10.27 22.08
N ALA A 484 -5.44 9.05 22.30
CA ALA A 484 -4.96 8.15 23.34
C ALA A 484 -3.48 7.79 23.18
N ALA A 485 -3.01 7.56 21.95
CA ALA A 485 -1.60 7.28 21.68
C ALA A 485 -0.70 8.49 21.98
N ILE A 486 -1.15 9.70 21.65
CA ILE A 486 -0.42 10.93 22.00
C ILE A 486 -0.34 11.11 23.51
N LEU A 487 -1.43 10.81 24.23
CA LEU A 487 -1.46 10.90 25.69
C LEU A 487 -0.49 9.94 26.39
N GLU A 488 -0.30 8.75 25.84
CA GLU A 488 0.60 7.73 26.43
C GLU A 488 2.08 7.95 26.11
N ASP A 489 2.41 8.69 25.05
CA ASP A 489 3.78 8.92 24.59
C ASP A 489 3.99 10.38 24.15
N ARG A 490 3.76 11.32 25.07
CA ARG A 490 3.83 12.77 24.78
C ARG A 490 5.21 13.20 24.26
N ASP A 491 6.28 12.58 24.75
CA ASP A 491 7.65 12.92 24.35
C ASP A 491 7.91 12.59 22.88
N ARG A 492 7.35 11.49 22.35
CA ARG A 492 7.45 11.14 20.92
C ARG A 492 6.82 12.18 20.00
N PHE A 493 5.78 12.85 20.46
CA PHE A 493 5.02 13.82 19.66
C PHE A 493 5.35 15.28 19.99
N ALA A 494 6.12 15.55 21.03
CA ALA A 494 6.45 16.91 21.46
C ALA A 494 7.03 17.75 20.31
N GLY A 495 6.43 18.90 20.06
CA GLY A 495 6.85 19.82 18.99
C GLY A 495 6.55 19.35 17.55
N ARG A 496 5.94 18.18 17.35
CA ARG A 496 5.53 17.67 16.04
C ARG A 496 4.12 18.17 15.66
N HIS A 497 3.80 18.13 14.38
CA HIS A 497 2.46 18.30 13.83
C HIS A 497 1.87 16.96 13.41
N VAL A 498 0.83 16.54 14.12
CA VAL A 498 0.25 15.21 14.02
C VAL A 498 -1.16 15.28 13.45
N ALA A 499 -1.47 14.49 12.42
CA ALA A 499 -2.84 14.28 11.96
C ALA A 499 -3.46 13.05 12.65
N THR A 500 -4.73 13.14 13.06
CA THR A 500 -5.49 11.98 13.52
C THR A 500 -6.86 11.90 12.85
N ILE A 501 -7.27 10.69 12.48
CA ILE A 501 -8.53 10.44 11.78
C ILE A 501 -9.60 10.04 12.80
N LEU A 502 -10.62 10.87 12.95
CA LEU A 502 -11.79 10.56 13.77
C LEU A 502 -12.75 9.69 12.95
N CYS A 503 -12.53 8.38 13.01
CA CYS A 503 -13.10 7.41 12.08
C CYS A 503 -14.61 7.14 12.26
N GLY A 504 -15.20 7.49 13.40
CA GLY A 504 -16.60 7.20 13.71
C GLY A 504 -17.15 7.90 14.95
N SER A 505 -18.48 8.05 15.02
CA SER A 505 -19.20 8.60 16.18
C SER A 505 -20.46 7.81 16.55
N ASN A 506 -20.59 6.57 16.09
CA ASN A 506 -21.81 5.78 16.26
C ASN A 506 -21.82 5.02 17.59
N VAL A 507 -21.80 5.78 18.69
CA VAL A 507 -21.76 5.25 20.06
C VAL A 507 -23.17 5.04 20.63
N ASP A 508 -23.30 4.13 21.60
CA ASP A 508 -24.48 4.04 22.46
C ASP A 508 -24.45 5.17 23.48
N VAL A 509 -25.53 5.96 23.58
CA VAL A 509 -25.54 7.21 24.36
C VAL A 509 -25.36 6.93 25.87
N ASP A 510 -25.99 5.88 26.38
CA ASP A 510 -25.88 5.51 27.80
C ASP A 510 -24.47 5.01 28.12
N ALA A 511 -23.87 4.19 27.25
CA ALA A 511 -22.47 3.78 27.37
C ALA A 511 -21.51 4.98 27.30
N TYR A 512 -21.74 5.89 26.36
CA TYR A 512 -20.95 7.11 26.22
C TYR A 512 -20.97 7.95 27.49
N HIS A 513 -22.15 8.20 28.07
CA HIS A 513 -22.29 8.91 29.33
C HIS A 513 -21.59 8.22 30.50
N ARG A 514 -21.64 6.88 30.58
CA ARG A 514 -20.89 6.14 31.62
C ARG A 514 -19.38 6.32 31.49
N TRP A 515 -18.84 6.29 30.28
CA TRP A 515 -17.40 6.45 30.04
C TRP A 515 -16.94 7.89 30.33
N ILE A 516 -17.63 8.90 29.81
CA ILE A 516 -17.21 10.29 30.00
C ILE A 516 -17.55 10.81 31.40
N GLY A 517 -18.61 10.32 32.04
CA GLY A 517 -19.12 10.82 33.33
C GLY A 517 -18.41 10.26 34.56
N ALA A 518 -17.61 9.20 34.42
CA ALA A 518 -16.82 8.63 35.50
C ALA A 518 -15.62 9.53 35.87
N VAL A 519 -15.85 10.63 36.59
CA VAL A 519 -14.77 11.44 37.18
C VAL A 519 -13.90 10.53 38.06
N PRO A 520 -12.57 10.44 37.87
CA PRO A 520 -11.73 9.74 38.82
C PRO A 520 -11.83 10.47 40.17
N PRO A 521 -11.91 9.78 41.32
CA PRO A 521 -11.74 10.46 42.60
C PRO A 521 -10.39 11.18 42.58
N GLY A 522 -10.42 12.49 42.82
CA GLY A 522 -9.29 13.40 42.71
C GLY A 522 -8.22 13.24 43.77
#